data_AF-A0A2E2C7G5-F1
#
_entry.id   AF-A0A2E2C7G5-F1
#
_cell.length_a   1.000
_cell.length_b   1.000
_cell.length_c   1.000
_cell.angle_alpha   90.00
_cell.angle_beta   90.00
_cell.angle_gamma   90.00
#
_symmetry.space_group_name_H-M   'P 1'
#
loop_
_entity.id
_entity.type
_entity.pdbx_description
1 polymer ?
#
loop_
_entity_poly.entity_id
_entity_poly.type
_entity_poly.pdbx_seq_one_letter_code
_entity_poly.pdbx_strand_id
1 'polypeptide(L)'
;MNLFRFGMTAAVLVSVVCLNDAANATENSQKKQAPVALEGNCAVCLVNGKKVVAGKPEFAEIYDGQTYLFPSEEVKQKFKAAPVQYVPALKGDCTVCFAHHDGLRKPGKIDHISFYEGRVFLFPNESIKAVFDKSPAEYADVDLACDGKCIVCKVDGGKDVPGKPEFTSIYQGLRYQFPSQAVMQKFQKDPAKYVAGLNKKQAAASDSPAASELVSIRGTTGCAACEFGVHPRQNPDELGLAVKSDDGKIYVIEGAHASHPELYKGRFQSLAVNVKGKQIAQKGKFIWLEPQSIETVK
;
A
#
# COMPACT_ATOMS: atom_id res chain seq x y z
N MET A 1 62.47 -63.76 55.32
CA MET A 1 63.32 -62.66 54.81
C MET A 1 62.46 -61.77 53.94
N ASN A 2 62.32 -60.49 54.31
CA ASN A 2 62.37 -59.32 53.42
C ASN A 2 61.46 -59.31 52.17
N LEU A 3 60.58 -58.35 51.89
CA LEU A 3 60.71 -56.89 51.96
C LEU A 3 59.33 -56.28 51.59
N PHE A 4 58.97 -55.18 52.26
CA PHE A 4 58.44 -53.92 51.71
C PHE A 4 57.09 -53.81 50.96
N ARG A 5 56.25 -52.91 51.53
CA ARG A 5 55.55 -51.75 50.92
C ARG A 5 54.87 -51.95 49.56
N PHE A 6 53.57 -51.62 49.48
CA PHE A 6 53.11 -50.34 48.94
C PHE A 6 51.60 -50.16 49.18
N GLY A 7 51.17 -48.93 49.47
CA GLY A 7 49.79 -48.60 49.80
C GLY A 7 48.86 -48.65 48.60
N MET A 8 47.61 -49.03 48.84
CA MET A 8 46.51 -48.94 47.89
C MET A 8 45.41 -48.09 48.51
N THR A 9 45.38 -46.83 48.09
CA THR A 9 44.28 -45.89 48.33
C THR A 9 43.02 -46.41 47.65
N ALA A 10 41.98 -46.71 48.45
CA ALA A 10 40.66 -47.03 47.95
C ALA A 10 39.97 -45.74 47.47
N ALA A 11 39.71 -45.67 46.16
CA ALA A 11 38.94 -44.60 45.54
C ALA A 11 37.47 -44.73 45.93
N VAL A 12 36.93 -43.69 46.59
CA VAL A 12 35.49 -43.53 46.80
C VAL A 12 34.88 -42.96 45.51
N LEU A 13 34.04 -43.77 44.85
CA LEU A 13 33.18 -43.33 43.76
C LEU A 13 32.07 -42.43 44.33
N VAL A 14 32.23 -41.11 44.19
CA VAL A 14 31.15 -40.15 44.40
C VAL A 14 30.31 -40.11 43.14
N SER A 15 29.07 -40.61 43.25
CA SER A 15 28.06 -40.59 42.20
C SER A 15 27.77 -39.16 41.75
N VAL A 16 27.91 -38.93 40.45
CA VAL A 16 27.48 -37.71 39.75
C VAL A 16 25.96 -37.62 39.81
N VAL A 17 25.44 -36.61 40.49
CA VAL A 17 24.07 -36.11 40.28
C VAL A 17 24.20 -34.64 39.88
N CYS A 18 24.28 -34.40 38.57
CA CYS A 18 24.13 -33.06 38.02
C CYS A 18 22.64 -32.71 38.04
N LEU A 19 22.23 -31.88 39.00
CA LEU A 19 20.98 -31.13 38.92
C LEU A 19 21.19 -29.98 37.93
N ASN A 20 20.78 -30.17 36.67
CA ASN A 20 20.67 -29.10 35.69
C ASN A 20 19.18 -28.77 35.49
N ASP A 21 18.57 -28.07 36.44
CA ASP A 21 17.26 -27.45 36.29
C ASP A 21 17.36 -25.95 36.61
N ALA A 22 17.99 -25.19 35.71
CA ALA A 22 17.92 -23.72 35.72
C ALA A 22 18.39 -23.13 34.38
N ALA A 23 17.85 -23.58 33.26
CA ALA A 23 18.10 -22.94 31.97
C ALA A 23 16.96 -23.21 30.98
N ASN A 24 15.74 -22.74 31.28
CA ASN A 24 14.73 -22.45 30.24
C ASN A 24 13.51 -21.69 30.77
N ALA A 25 13.75 -20.56 31.45
CA ALA A 25 12.68 -19.62 31.85
C ALA A 25 12.89 -18.21 31.28
N THR A 26 13.53 -18.10 30.12
CA THR A 26 13.69 -16.83 29.37
C THR A 26 13.55 -17.03 27.86
N GLU A 27 12.77 -18.01 27.42
CA GLU A 27 12.28 -18.09 26.04
C GLU A 27 10.75 -17.89 26.01
N ASN A 28 10.27 -16.83 26.65
CA ASN A 28 8.91 -16.36 26.41
C ASN A 28 8.94 -15.11 25.51
N SER A 29 8.76 -15.37 24.23
CA SER A 29 7.96 -14.56 23.30
C SER A 29 8.39 -13.12 23.05
N GLN A 30 9.44 -12.94 22.23
CA GLN A 30 9.49 -11.79 21.31
C GLN A 30 8.69 -12.09 20.03
N LYS A 31 7.39 -12.42 20.16
CA LYS A 31 6.45 -12.24 19.06
C LYS A 31 6.14 -10.75 19.04
N LYS A 32 6.68 -10.02 18.06
CA LYS A 32 6.32 -8.62 17.79
C LYS A 32 4.79 -8.55 17.67
N GLN A 33 4.12 -8.05 18.70
CA GLN A 33 2.66 -7.98 18.73
C GLN A 33 2.19 -7.06 17.59
N ALA A 34 1.18 -7.49 16.84
CA ALA A 34 0.63 -6.70 15.75
C ALA A 34 0.08 -5.37 16.32
N PRO A 35 0.27 -4.23 15.62
CA PRO A 35 -0.20 -2.93 16.10
C PRO A 35 -1.71 -2.96 16.33
N VAL A 36 -2.15 -2.28 17.39
CA VAL A 36 -3.57 -2.18 17.73
C VAL A 36 -4.26 -1.25 16.73
N ALA A 37 -5.29 -1.77 16.06
CA ALA A 37 -6.12 -0.98 15.15
C ALA A 37 -7.04 -0.06 15.92
N LEU A 38 -7.47 1.02 15.26
CA LEU A 38 -8.58 1.88 15.72
C LEU A 38 -8.37 2.44 17.14
N GLU A 39 -7.12 2.63 17.56
CA GLU A 39 -6.77 3.10 18.91
C GLU A 39 -7.42 2.23 20.02
N GLY A 40 -7.63 0.94 19.74
CA GLY A 40 -8.26 -0.02 20.64
C GLY A 40 -9.79 -0.05 20.60
N ASN A 41 -10.42 0.69 19.69
CA ASN A 41 -11.86 0.75 19.56
C ASN A 41 -12.42 -0.34 18.63
N CYS A 42 -13.65 -0.75 18.93
CA CYS A 42 -14.37 -1.83 18.29
C CYS A 42 -14.80 -1.51 16.85
N ALA A 43 -14.18 -2.18 15.88
CA ALA A 43 -14.52 -2.05 14.45
C ALA A 43 -15.99 -2.35 14.12
N VAL A 44 -16.54 -3.42 14.72
CA VAL A 44 -17.96 -3.80 14.54
C VAL A 44 -18.91 -2.74 15.09
N CYS A 45 -18.54 -2.12 16.21
CA CYS A 45 -19.35 -1.11 16.88
C CYS A 45 -19.36 0.20 16.08
N LEU A 46 -18.24 0.53 15.44
CA LEU A 46 -18.17 1.64 14.49
C LEU A 46 -19.08 1.38 13.28
N VAL A 47 -18.92 0.26 12.57
CA VAL A 47 -19.69 0.01 11.35
C VAL A 47 -21.19 -0.14 11.62
N ASN A 48 -21.58 -0.97 12.58
CA ASN A 48 -23.01 -1.28 12.81
C ASN A 48 -23.72 -0.21 13.64
N GLY A 49 -23.01 0.44 14.57
CA GLY A 49 -23.60 1.34 15.56
C GLY A 49 -23.20 2.80 15.41
N LYS A 50 -22.19 3.11 14.58
CA LYS A 50 -21.54 4.43 14.51
C LYS A 50 -21.09 4.93 15.88
N LYS A 51 -20.65 4.01 16.74
CA LYS A 51 -20.24 4.29 18.13
C LYS A 51 -18.79 3.91 18.35
N VAL A 52 -18.05 4.83 18.97
CA VAL A 52 -16.72 4.56 19.51
C VAL A 52 -16.89 3.81 20.83
N VAL A 53 -16.56 2.53 20.82
CA VAL A 53 -16.64 1.65 22.01
C VAL A 53 -15.27 1.02 22.18
N ALA A 54 -14.66 1.24 23.35
CA ALA A 54 -13.39 0.63 23.69
C ALA A 54 -13.52 -0.90 23.70
N GLY A 55 -12.59 -1.57 23.03
CA GLY A 55 -12.44 -3.02 23.12
C GLY A 55 -11.59 -3.42 24.32
N LYS A 56 -11.59 -4.71 24.63
CA LYS A 56 -10.78 -5.31 25.69
C LYS A 56 -9.70 -6.22 25.08
N PRO A 57 -8.47 -6.23 25.63
CA PRO A 57 -7.41 -7.14 25.18
C PRO A 57 -7.80 -8.62 25.21
N GLU A 58 -8.65 -9.04 26.15
CA GLU A 58 -9.15 -10.43 26.23
C GLU A 58 -10.01 -10.85 25.02
N PHE A 59 -10.64 -9.88 24.35
CA PHE A 59 -11.44 -10.07 23.14
C PHE A 59 -10.73 -9.48 21.93
N ALA A 60 -9.49 -9.93 21.69
CA ALA A 60 -8.69 -9.55 20.52
C ALA A 60 -8.84 -10.54 19.35
N GLU A 61 -8.73 -10.03 18.13
CA GLU A 61 -8.57 -10.81 16.89
C GLU A 61 -7.51 -10.14 15.99
N ILE A 62 -6.62 -10.93 15.39
CA ILE A 62 -5.63 -10.40 14.44
C ILE A 62 -6.17 -10.57 13.02
N TYR A 63 -6.23 -9.47 12.28
CA TYR A 63 -6.60 -9.48 10.86
C TYR A 63 -5.75 -8.49 10.07
N ASP A 64 -5.27 -8.92 8.89
CA ASP A 64 -4.39 -8.14 8.02
C ASP A 64 -3.19 -7.50 8.76
N GLY A 65 -2.63 -8.21 9.74
CA GLY A 65 -1.50 -7.73 10.55
C GLY A 65 -1.84 -6.58 11.50
N GLN A 66 -3.10 -6.41 11.90
CA GLN A 66 -3.53 -5.54 13.00
C GLN A 66 -4.28 -6.33 14.06
N THR A 67 -4.16 -5.88 15.31
CA THR A 67 -4.93 -6.38 16.44
C THR A 67 -6.19 -5.55 16.60
N TYR A 68 -7.36 -6.15 16.40
CA TYR A 68 -8.68 -5.54 16.65
C TYR A 68 -9.18 -5.98 18.02
N LEU A 69 -9.70 -5.03 18.81
CA LEU A 69 -10.22 -5.27 20.15
C LEU A 69 -11.75 -5.10 20.17
N PHE A 70 -12.44 -5.95 20.93
CA PHE A 70 -13.91 -5.95 21.02
C PHE A 70 -14.37 -5.85 22.48
N PRO A 71 -15.58 -5.32 22.74
CA PRO A 71 -16.08 -5.17 24.11
C PRO A 71 -16.56 -6.50 24.73
N SER A 72 -16.85 -7.50 23.89
CA SER A 72 -17.32 -8.83 24.28
C SER A 72 -16.96 -9.90 23.24
N GLU A 73 -17.05 -11.17 23.64
CA GLU A 73 -16.81 -12.32 22.77
C GLU A 73 -17.82 -12.39 21.61
N GLU A 74 -19.09 -12.05 21.84
CA GLU A 74 -20.13 -12.06 20.80
C GLU A 74 -19.80 -11.06 19.68
N VAL A 75 -19.27 -9.89 20.03
CA VAL A 75 -18.86 -8.87 19.05
C VAL A 75 -17.61 -9.30 18.28
N LYS A 76 -16.66 -9.94 18.96
CA LYS A 76 -15.49 -10.57 18.30
C LYS A 76 -15.92 -11.63 17.30
N GLN A 77 -16.87 -12.50 17.63
CA GLN A 77 -17.34 -13.54 16.71
C GLN A 77 -18.02 -12.96 15.47
N LYS A 78 -18.75 -11.84 15.59
CA LYS A 78 -19.26 -11.11 14.41
C LYS A 78 -18.14 -10.65 13.49
N PHE A 79 -17.05 -10.11 14.05
CA PHE A 79 -15.89 -9.71 13.27
C PHE A 79 -15.25 -10.91 12.56
N LYS A 80 -15.00 -12.01 13.27
CA LYS A 80 -14.37 -13.21 12.71
C LYS A 80 -15.16 -13.83 11.56
N ALA A 81 -16.49 -13.76 11.61
CA ALA A 81 -17.35 -14.30 10.57
C ALA A 81 -17.24 -13.53 9.24
N ALA A 82 -17.01 -12.21 9.29
CA ALA A 82 -16.97 -11.36 8.10
C ALA A 82 -16.04 -10.14 8.27
N PRO A 83 -14.73 -10.33 8.47
CA PRO A 83 -13.82 -9.23 8.85
C PRO A 83 -13.76 -8.12 7.79
N VAL A 84 -13.86 -8.49 6.51
CA VAL A 84 -13.85 -7.57 5.37
C VAL A 84 -14.93 -6.49 5.47
N GLN A 85 -16.06 -6.77 6.14
CA GLN A 85 -17.16 -5.81 6.32
C GLN A 85 -16.86 -4.76 7.40
N TYR A 86 -15.96 -5.07 8.33
CA TYR A 86 -15.78 -4.29 9.55
C TYR A 86 -14.48 -3.49 9.58
N VAL A 87 -13.45 -3.94 8.87
CA VAL A 87 -12.18 -3.24 8.88
C VAL A 87 -12.29 -1.87 8.21
N PRO A 88 -11.59 -0.84 8.74
CA PRO A 88 -11.56 0.47 8.11
C PRO A 88 -10.93 0.40 6.72
N ALA A 89 -11.39 1.26 5.82
CA ALA A 89 -10.82 1.44 4.50
C ALA A 89 -9.31 1.68 4.60
N LEU A 90 -8.57 1.12 3.65
CA LEU A 90 -7.11 1.26 3.59
C LEU A 90 -6.40 0.98 4.93
N LYS A 91 -6.90 -0.01 5.71
CA LYS A 91 -6.34 -0.39 7.02
C LYS A 91 -6.42 0.71 8.09
N GLY A 92 -7.21 1.77 7.86
CA GLY A 92 -7.30 2.94 8.74
C GLY A 92 -6.36 4.08 8.34
N ASP A 93 -5.66 3.96 7.21
CA ASP A 93 -4.96 5.06 6.60
C ASP A 93 -5.91 5.97 5.80
N CYS A 94 -5.53 7.24 5.72
CA CYS A 94 -6.24 8.30 5.04
C CYS A 94 -6.33 8.07 3.53
N THR A 95 -7.52 7.78 3.02
CA THR A 95 -7.79 7.56 1.59
C THR A 95 -7.53 8.81 0.74
N VAL A 96 -7.89 9.99 1.24
CA VAL A 96 -7.59 11.28 0.57
C VAL A 96 -6.08 11.49 0.43
N CYS A 97 -5.33 11.22 1.51
CA CYS A 97 -3.87 11.36 1.52
C CYS A 97 -3.22 10.38 0.55
N PHE A 98 -3.71 9.13 0.54
CA PHE A 98 -3.26 8.11 -0.40
C PHE A 98 -3.49 8.53 -1.86
N ALA A 99 -4.64 9.13 -2.16
CA ALA A 99 -4.95 9.63 -3.49
C ALA A 99 -4.09 10.83 -3.91
N HIS A 100 -3.92 11.81 -3.03
CA HIS A 100 -3.23 13.07 -3.33
C HIS A 100 -1.70 12.98 -3.27
N HIS A 101 -1.14 11.98 -2.60
CA HIS A 101 0.31 11.84 -2.38
C HIS A 101 0.85 10.50 -2.92
N ASP A 102 0.37 10.08 -4.09
CA ASP A 102 0.87 8.92 -4.85
C ASP A 102 1.06 7.65 -4.01
N GLY A 103 0.06 7.33 -3.19
CA GLY A 103 0.04 6.11 -2.39
C GLY A 103 0.69 6.23 -1.02
N LEU A 104 1.12 7.42 -0.60
CA LEU A 104 1.65 7.64 0.74
C LEU A 104 0.60 7.30 1.81
N ARG A 105 0.97 6.39 2.72
CA ARG A 105 0.14 5.94 3.82
C ARG A 105 0.28 6.89 4.99
N LYS A 106 -0.83 7.53 5.39
CA LYS A 106 -0.88 8.41 6.55
C LYS A 106 -2.00 7.92 7.48
N PRO A 107 -1.71 7.55 8.73
CA PRO A 107 -2.72 7.01 9.62
C PRO A 107 -3.79 8.06 9.92
N GLY A 108 -5.05 7.63 9.92
CA GLY A 108 -6.15 8.43 10.43
C GLY A 108 -6.32 8.29 11.95
N LYS A 109 -7.27 9.03 12.51
CA LYS A 109 -7.60 9.03 13.94
C LYS A 109 -9.07 8.73 14.18
N ILE A 110 -9.37 8.15 15.34
CA ILE A 110 -10.76 7.86 15.75
C ILE A 110 -11.61 9.12 15.89
N ASP A 111 -11.02 10.25 16.23
CA ASP A 111 -11.73 11.53 16.32
C ASP A 111 -12.14 12.12 14.95
N HIS A 112 -11.63 11.56 13.85
CA HIS A 112 -11.87 12.05 12.49
C HIS A 112 -12.34 10.90 11.57
N ILE A 113 -13.52 10.37 11.87
CA ILE A 113 -14.15 9.29 11.12
C ILE A 113 -15.24 9.83 10.19
N SER A 114 -15.31 9.27 8.98
CA SER A 114 -16.50 9.35 8.12
C SER A 114 -17.03 7.96 7.78
N PHE A 115 -18.32 7.89 7.50
CA PHE A 115 -19.02 6.67 7.11
C PHE A 115 -19.57 6.83 5.70
N TYR A 116 -19.25 5.90 4.80
CA TYR A 116 -19.73 5.93 3.43
C TYR A 116 -19.91 4.50 2.92
N GLU A 117 -21.06 4.21 2.29
CA GLU A 117 -21.40 2.88 1.74
C GLU A 117 -21.14 1.70 2.69
N GLY A 118 -21.51 1.86 3.96
CA GLY A 118 -21.33 0.83 4.98
C GLY A 118 -19.89 0.61 5.44
N ARG A 119 -18.95 1.48 5.02
CA ARG A 119 -17.52 1.42 5.38
C ARG A 119 -17.13 2.59 6.27
N VAL A 120 -16.03 2.39 7.01
CA VAL A 120 -15.43 3.36 7.92
C VAL A 120 -14.14 3.91 7.31
N PHE A 121 -14.00 5.23 7.31
CA PHE A 121 -12.84 5.96 6.81
C PHE A 121 -12.27 6.82 7.92
N LEU A 122 -10.94 6.83 8.09
CA LEU A 122 -10.26 7.62 9.11
C LEU A 122 -9.35 8.65 8.46
N PHE A 123 -9.27 9.83 9.07
CA PHE A 123 -8.45 10.94 8.57
C PHE A 123 -7.53 11.49 9.67
N PRO A 124 -6.41 12.13 9.30
CA PRO A 124 -5.45 12.63 10.29
C PRO A 124 -5.95 13.87 11.04
N ASN A 125 -6.90 14.61 10.45
CA ASN A 125 -7.50 15.83 11.00
C ASN A 125 -8.83 16.17 10.31
N GLU A 126 -9.58 17.12 10.88
CA GLU A 126 -10.89 17.54 10.39
C GLU A 126 -10.85 18.16 8.97
N SER A 127 -9.77 18.86 8.61
CA SER A 127 -9.65 19.48 7.27
C SER A 127 -9.64 18.43 6.17
N ILE A 128 -8.85 17.36 6.35
CA ILE A 128 -8.78 16.26 5.37
C ILE A 128 -10.07 15.44 5.37
N LYS A 129 -10.70 15.24 6.54
CA LYS A 129 -12.02 14.63 6.63
C LYS A 129 -13.06 15.42 5.82
N ALA A 130 -13.07 16.74 5.94
CA ALA A 130 -13.98 17.60 5.18
C ALA A 130 -13.77 17.52 3.66
N VAL A 131 -12.55 17.19 3.18
CA VAL A 131 -12.30 16.91 1.75
C VAL A 131 -13.02 15.62 1.33
N PHE A 132 -12.89 14.54 2.11
CA PHE A 132 -13.61 13.30 1.84
C PHE A 132 -15.13 13.50 1.87
N ASP A 133 -15.64 14.21 2.88
CA ASP A 133 -17.08 14.41 3.07
C ASP A 133 -17.75 15.17 1.92
N LYS A 134 -17.00 16.02 1.20
CA LYS A 134 -17.49 16.74 0.01
C LYS A 134 -17.67 15.83 -1.21
N SER A 135 -16.73 14.89 -1.41
CA SER A 135 -16.67 14.02 -2.60
C SER A 135 -16.26 12.59 -2.24
N PRO A 136 -17.04 11.84 -1.43
CA PRO A 136 -16.60 10.55 -0.90
C PRO A 136 -16.36 9.50 -1.99
N ALA A 137 -17.16 9.54 -3.07
CA ALA A 137 -17.02 8.64 -4.21
C ALA A 137 -15.64 8.72 -4.90
N GLU A 138 -14.97 9.89 -4.87
CA GLU A 138 -13.64 10.06 -5.46
C GLU A 138 -12.54 9.32 -4.68
N TYR A 139 -12.79 9.04 -3.40
CA TYR A 139 -11.79 8.52 -2.47
C TYR A 139 -12.16 7.14 -1.89
N ALA A 140 -13.42 6.71 -2.02
CA ALA A 140 -13.92 5.50 -1.38
C ALA A 140 -13.23 4.22 -1.91
N ASP A 141 -12.88 4.20 -3.19
CA ASP A 141 -12.33 3.02 -3.87
C ASP A 141 -10.83 3.10 -4.17
N VAL A 142 -10.11 4.04 -3.56
CA VAL A 142 -8.64 4.13 -3.74
C VAL A 142 -7.90 2.90 -3.20
N ASP A 143 -8.55 2.15 -2.31
CA ASP A 143 -8.05 0.88 -1.78
C ASP A 143 -8.50 -0.34 -2.59
N LEU A 144 -9.25 -0.15 -3.68
CA LEU A 144 -9.62 -1.22 -4.60
C LEU A 144 -8.45 -1.53 -5.52
N ALA A 145 -7.78 -2.65 -5.27
CA ALA A 145 -6.65 -3.07 -6.07
C ALA A 145 -7.08 -3.46 -7.49
N CYS A 146 -6.18 -3.23 -8.45
CA CYS A 146 -6.32 -3.67 -9.84
C CYS A 146 -7.62 -3.19 -10.52
N ASP A 147 -8.17 -2.05 -10.11
CA ASP A 147 -9.46 -1.53 -10.58
C ASP A 147 -10.59 -2.58 -10.46
N GLY A 148 -10.56 -3.38 -9.39
CA GLY A 148 -11.52 -4.46 -9.13
C GLY A 148 -11.30 -5.71 -9.99
N LYS A 149 -10.24 -5.77 -10.80
CA LYS A 149 -9.90 -6.96 -11.59
C LYS A 149 -9.17 -8.00 -10.75
N CYS A 150 -9.40 -9.25 -11.11
CA CYS A 150 -8.83 -10.42 -10.47
C CYS A 150 -7.31 -10.52 -10.68
N ILE A 151 -6.53 -10.18 -9.65
CA ILE A 151 -5.06 -10.29 -9.67
C ILE A 151 -4.58 -11.73 -9.96
N VAL A 152 -5.25 -12.74 -9.41
CA VAL A 152 -4.92 -14.16 -9.66
C VAL A 152 -5.09 -14.52 -11.13
N CYS A 153 -6.18 -14.05 -11.75
CA CYS A 153 -6.50 -14.31 -13.14
C CYS A 153 -5.48 -13.66 -14.08
N LYS A 154 -4.99 -12.47 -13.71
CA LYS A 154 -3.93 -11.77 -14.44
C LYS A 154 -2.57 -12.45 -14.27
N VAL A 155 -2.21 -12.83 -13.05
CA VAL A 155 -0.90 -13.43 -12.75
C VAL A 155 -0.80 -14.85 -13.30
N ASP A 156 -1.81 -15.70 -13.11
CA ASP A 156 -1.75 -17.10 -13.56
C ASP A 156 -2.18 -17.27 -15.02
N GLY A 157 -3.21 -16.54 -15.46
CA GLY A 157 -3.84 -16.73 -16.77
C GLY A 157 -3.59 -15.61 -17.77
N GLY A 158 -3.00 -14.49 -17.36
CA GLY A 158 -2.79 -13.31 -18.22
C GLY A 158 -4.07 -12.54 -18.57
N LYS A 159 -5.22 -12.92 -18.01
CA LYS A 159 -6.53 -12.38 -18.37
C LYS A 159 -6.99 -11.29 -17.41
N ASP A 160 -7.59 -10.24 -17.96
CA ASP A 160 -8.30 -9.22 -17.19
C ASP A 160 -9.74 -9.69 -16.96
N VAL A 161 -9.99 -10.25 -15.78
CA VAL A 161 -11.31 -10.76 -15.39
C VAL A 161 -11.85 -9.86 -14.28
N PRO A 162 -13.06 -9.28 -14.40
CA PRO A 162 -13.65 -8.49 -13.33
C PRO A 162 -13.91 -9.38 -12.10
N GLY A 163 -13.53 -8.89 -10.93
CA GLY A 163 -13.91 -9.47 -9.67
C GLY A 163 -15.34 -9.12 -9.29
N LYS A 164 -15.84 -9.73 -8.21
CA LYS A 164 -17.14 -9.41 -7.64
C LYS A 164 -17.00 -9.00 -6.16
N PRO A 165 -17.76 -8.00 -5.68
CA PRO A 165 -17.68 -7.54 -4.30
C PRO A 165 -17.90 -8.63 -3.25
N GLU A 166 -18.77 -9.62 -3.52
CA GLU A 166 -19.02 -10.75 -2.62
C GLU A 166 -17.80 -11.67 -2.43
N PHE A 167 -16.85 -11.62 -3.36
CA PHE A 167 -15.59 -12.37 -3.29
C PHE A 167 -14.42 -11.38 -3.13
N THR A 168 -14.42 -10.66 -2.01
CA THR A 168 -13.35 -9.72 -1.65
C THR A 168 -12.43 -10.32 -0.59
N SER A 169 -11.12 -10.18 -0.77
CA SER A 169 -10.12 -10.41 0.28
C SER A 169 -9.30 -9.16 0.49
N ILE A 170 -8.87 -8.91 1.74
CA ILE A 170 -8.01 -7.79 2.07
C ILE A 170 -6.58 -8.28 2.28
N TYR A 171 -5.62 -7.53 1.77
CA TYR A 171 -4.20 -7.74 2.01
C TYR A 171 -3.45 -6.40 1.98
N GLN A 172 -2.74 -6.08 3.07
CA GLN A 172 -2.02 -4.83 3.27
C GLN A 172 -2.90 -3.58 3.14
N GLY A 173 -4.15 -3.69 3.61
CA GLY A 173 -5.18 -2.66 3.52
C GLY A 173 -5.85 -2.50 2.18
N LEU A 174 -5.43 -3.22 1.14
CA LEU A 174 -6.04 -3.17 -0.18
C LEU A 174 -7.09 -4.26 -0.33
N ARG A 175 -8.20 -3.94 -0.98
CA ARG A 175 -9.29 -4.86 -1.35
C ARG A 175 -9.00 -5.48 -2.71
N TYR A 176 -8.95 -6.80 -2.77
CA TYR A 176 -8.83 -7.58 -3.99
C TYR A 176 -10.14 -8.32 -4.25
N GLN A 177 -10.70 -8.16 -5.44
CA GLN A 177 -11.95 -8.80 -5.84
C GLN A 177 -11.69 -9.96 -6.81
N PHE A 178 -12.52 -11.00 -6.72
CA PHE A 178 -12.35 -12.24 -7.48
C PHE A 178 -13.66 -12.66 -8.15
N PRO A 179 -13.62 -13.40 -9.27
CA PRO A 179 -14.82 -13.82 -9.97
C PRO A 179 -15.57 -14.95 -9.23
N SER A 180 -14.90 -15.63 -8.29
CA SER A 180 -15.46 -16.73 -7.51
C SER A 180 -14.72 -16.94 -6.18
N GLN A 181 -15.37 -17.63 -5.24
CA GLN A 181 -14.80 -18.04 -3.97
C GLN A 181 -13.53 -18.90 -4.13
N ALA A 182 -13.49 -19.81 -5.11
CA ALA A 182 -12.33 -20.67 -5.34
C ALA A 182 -11.08 -19.86 -5.72
N VAL A 183 -11.25 -18.81 -6.54
CA VAL A 183 -10.14 -17.93 -6.93
C VAL A 183 -9.71 -17.04 -5.77
N MET A 184 -10.65 -16.53 -4.97
CA MET A 184 -10.35 -15.79 -3.74
C MET A 184 -9.55 -16.63 -2.74
N GLN A 185 -9.94 -17.88 -2.50
CA GLN A 185 -9.21 -18.81 -1.62
C GLN A 185 -7.80 -19.10 -2.15
N LYS A 186 -7.63 -19.14 -3.49
CA LYS A 186 -6.31 -19.28 -4.10
C LYS A 186 -5.41 -18.09 -3.78
N PHE A 187 -5.94 -16.86 -3.80
CA PHE A 187 -5.22 -15.66 -3.36
C PHE A 187 -4.88 -15.73 -1.87
N GLN A 188 -5.85 -16.07 -1.02
CA GLN A 188 -5.68 -16.10 0.44
C GLN A 188 -4.58 -17.06 0.92
N LYS A 189 -4.29 -18.12 0.18
CA LYS A 189 -3.19 -19.06 0.51
C LYS A 189 -1.81 -18.42 0.42
N ASP A 190 -1.60 -17.52 -0.54
CA ASP A 190 -0.33 -16.81 -0.72
C ASP A 190 -0.55 -15.47 -1.45
N PRO A 191 -1.03 -14.44 -0.73
CA PRO A 191 -1.29 -13.13 -1.33
C PRO A 191 -0.02 -12.48 -1.87
N ALA A 192 1.09 -12.66 -1.14
CA ALA A 192 2.39 -12.06 -1.46
C ALA A 192 2.89 -12.49 -2.83
N LYS A 193 2.73 -13.77 -3.20
CA LYS A 193 3.05 -14.29 -4.53
C LYS A 193 2.34 -13.52 -5.64
N TYR A 194 1.03 -13.27 -5.50
CA TYR A 194 0.26 -12.60 -6.55
C TYR A 194 0.60 -11.12 -6.65
N VAL A 195 0.78 -10.42 -5.52
CA VAL A 195 1.22 -9.03 -5.51
C VAL A 195 2.62 -8.89 -6.14
N ALA A 196 3.58 -9.71 -5.72
CA ALA A 196 4.91 -9.72 -6.30
C ALA A 196 4.90 -10.12 -7.78
N GLY A 197 4.06 -11.08 -8.16
CA GLY A 197 3.88 -11.51 -9.55
C GLY A 197 3.31 -10.42 -10.45
N LEU A 198 2.34 -9.64 -9.95
CA LEU A 198 1.80 -8.50 -10.67
C LEU A 198 2.86 -7.40 -10.84
N ASN A 199 3.58 -7.06 -9.76
CA ASN A 199 4.66 -6.08 -9.81
C ASN A 199 5.75 -6.50 -10.81
N LYS A 200 6.13 -7.78 -10.83
CA LYS A 200 7.08 -8.32 -11.82
C LYS A 200 6.54 -8.27 -13.24
N LYS A 201 5.25 -8.54 -13.46
CA LYS A 201 4.63 -8.43 -14.80
C LYS A 201 4.48 -6.97 -15.24
N GLN A 202 4.23 -6.05 -14.31
CA GLN A 202 4.17 -4.61 -14.59
C GLN A 202 5.58 -4.07 -14.85
N ALA A 203 6.57 -4.48 -14.06
CA ALA A 203 7.98 -4.21 -14.31
C ALA A 203 8.43 -4.82 -15.65
N ALA A 204 8.04 -6.05 -15.98
CA ALA A 204 8.31 -6.65 -17.29
C ALA A 204 7.48 -6.03 -18.41
N ALA A 205 6.34 -5.39 -18.15
CA ALA A 205 5.60 -4.61 -19.15
C ALA A 205 6.20 -3.21 -19.33
N SER A 206 6.94 -2.70 -18.33
CA SER A 206 7.75 -1.48 -18.44
C SER A 206 9.18 -1.74 -18.94
N ASP A 207 9.71 -2.97 -18.77
CA ASP A 207 11.09 -3.38 -19.11
C ASP A 207 11.16 -4.37 -20.30
N SER A 208 10.04 -4.94 -20.76
CA SER A 208 9.93 -5.41 -22.14
C SER A 208 9.66 -4.17 -22.97
N PRO A 209 10.29 -3.99 -24.16
CA PRO A 209 9.97 -2.90 -25.05
C PRO A 209 8.55 -3.11 -25.58
N ALA A 210 7.53 -2.81 -24.75
CA ALA A 210 6.31 -2.23 -25.25
C ALA A 210 6.80 -1.12 -26.17
N ALA A 211 6.53 -1.29 -27.48
CA ALA A 211 6.98 -0.39 -28.51
C ALA A 211 6.92 1.02 -27.95
N SER A 212 8.11 1.61 -27.74
CA SER A 212 8.25 2.97 -27.27
C SER A 212 7.49 3.80 -28.27
N GLU A 213 6.23 4.11 -27.98
CA GLU A 213 5.45 4.90 -28.90
C GLU A 213 6.13 6.27 -28.88
N LEU A 214 6.79 6.53 -29.99
CA LEU A 214 7.49 7.77 -30.23
C LEU A 214 6.40 8.81 -30.40
N VAL A 215 6.13 9.54 -29.32
CA VAL A 215 5.07 10.53 -29.32
C VAL A 215 5.67 11.83 -29.83
N SER A 216 5.08 12.37 -30.88
CA SER A 216 5.37 13.73 -31.36
C SER A 216 4.19 14.61 -30.97
N ILE A 217 4.42 15.56 -30.08
CA ILE A 217 3.37 16.44 -29.55
C ILE A 217 3.73 17.89 -29.81
N ARG A 218 2.70 18.69 -30.08
CA ARG A 218 2.77 20.15 -30.12
C ARG A 218 1.92 20.69 -28.99
N GLY A 219 2.44 21.71 -28.30
CA GLY A 219 1.72 22.32 -27.20
C GLY A 219 2.45 23.51 -26.63
N THR A 220 1.99 23.98 -25.46
CA THR A 220 2.60 25.11 -24.75
C THR A 220 3.24 24.66 -23.46
N THR A 221 4.39 25.23 -23.10
CA THR A 221 5.06 24.93 -21.83
C THR A 221 4.26 25.41 -20.62
N GLY A 222 4.41 24.72 -19.50
CA GLY A 222 3.86 25.08 -18.19
C GLY A 222 4.69 24.48 -17.06
N CYS A 223 4.46 24.92 -15.82
CA CYS A 223 5.01 24.26 -14.64
C CYS A 223 4.17 23.04 -14.25
N ALA A 224 4.78 21.86 -14.24
CA ALA A 224 4.07 20.60 -13.97
C ALA A 224 3.41 20.60 -12.57
N ALA A 225 4.19 20.92 -11.54
CA ALA A 225 3.72 20.93 -10.16
C ALA A 225 2.80 22.12 -9.87
N CYS A 226 3.18 23.32 -10.33
CA CYS A 226 2.49 24.56 -9.98
C CYS A 226 1.09 24.65 -10.62
N GLU A 227 0.99 24.29 -11.90
CA GLU A 227 -0.26 24.48 -12.67
C GLU A 227 -1.11 23.23 -12.68
N PHE A 228 -0.49 22.04 -12.63
CA PHE A 228 -1.20 20.78 -12.83
C PHE A 228 -1.10 19.82 -11.64
N GLY A 229 -0.36 20.17 -10.59
CA GLY A 229 -0.21 19.33 -9.39
C GLY A 229 0.50 18.00 -9.66
N VAL A 230 1.30 17.91 -10.72
CA VAL A 230 1.99 16.67 -11.14
C VAL A 230 3.51 16.88 -11.15
N HIS A 231 4.25 15.86 -10.74
CA HIS A 231 5.72 15.92 -10.63
C HIS A 231 6.40 14.96 -11.62
N PRO A 232 7.67 15.19 -11.99
CA PRO A 232 8.48 14.20 -12.70
C PRO A 232 8.56 12.89 -11.90
N ARG A 233 8.59 11.74 -12.58
CA ARG A 233 8.69 10.43 -11.91
C ARG A 233 10.08 10.14 -11.43
N GLN A 234 11.10 10.56 -12.18
CA GLN A 234 12.49 10.30 -11.81
C GLN A 234 12.93 11.18 -10.65
N ASN A 235 12.37 12.39 -10.51
CA ASN A 235 12.65 13.29 -9.40
C ASN A 235 11.38 14.03 -8.92
N PRO A 236 10.65 13.47 -7.94
CA PRO A 236 9.40 14.05 -7.44
C PRO A 236 9.55 15.40 -6.73
N ASP A 237 10.75 15.77 -6.27
CA ASP A 237 11.00 17.05 -5.59
C ASP A 237 11.12 18.23 -6.57
N GLU A 238 11.17 17.95 -7.88
CA GLU A 238 11.22 18.98 -8.91
C GLU A 238 9.84 19.49 -9.30
N LEU A 239 9.77 20.81 -9.55
CA LEU A 239 8.56 21.43 -10.07
C LEU A 239 8.17 20.95 -11.48
N GLY A 240 9.14 20.46 -12.26
CA GLY A 240 8.92 19.84 -13.56
C GLY A 240 8.53 20.80 -14.69
N LEU A 241 8.85 20.40 -15.92
CA LEU A 241 8.35 21.02 -17.16
C LEU A 241 7.15 20.21 -17.66
N ALA A 242 6.01 20.87 -17.86
CA ALA A 242 4.87 20.30 -18.54
C ALA A 242 4.71 20.91 -19.93
N VAL A 243 4.14 20.14 -20.86
CA VAL A 243 3.63 20.61 -22.15
C VAL A 243 2.15 20.27 -22.22
N LYS A 244 1.32 21.30 -22.32
CA LYS A 244 -0.13 21.17 -22.52
C LYS A 244 -0.40 21.05 -24.01
N SER A 245 -0.91 19.90 -24.43
CA SER A 245 -1.33 19.65 -25.81
C SER A 245 -2.72 20.24 -26.08
N ASP A 246 -3.00 20.50 -27.36
CA ASP A 246 -4.29 21.03 -27.82
C ASP A 246 -5.46 20.08 -27.51
N ASP A 247 -5.19 18.78 -27.43
CA ASP A 247 -6.18 17.74 -27.05
C ASP A 247 -6.42 17.65 -25.52
N GLY A 248 -5.85 18.57 -24.73
CA GLY A 248 -6.07 18.68 -23.29
C GLY A 248 -5.23 17.74 -22.43
N LYS A 249 -4.33 16.94 -23.03
CA LYS A 249 -3.36 16.12 -22.31
C LYS A 249 -2.19 16.95 -21.80
N ILE A 250 -1.62 16.50 -20.68
CA ILE A 250 -0.48 17.15 -20.02
C ILE A 250 0.71 16.21 -20.07
N TYR A 251 1.77 16.62 -20.76
CA TYR A 251 3.00 15.87 -20.93
C TYR A 251 4.06 16.38 -19.97
N VAL A 252 4.45 15.59 -18.98
CA VAL A 252 5.55 15.89 -18.06
C VAL A 252 6.86 15.44 -18.68
N ILE A 253 7.78 16.37 -18.87
CA ILE A 253 9.06 16.12 -19.55
C ILE A 253 10.13 15.79 -18.50
N GLU A 254 10.54 14.53 -18.46
CA GLU A 254 11.58 14.06 -17.52
C GLU A 254 12.93 14.72 -17.82
N GLY A 255 13.69 15.05 -16.76
CA GLY A 255 15.05 15.59 -16.89
C GLY A 255 15.16 16.93 -17.64
N ALA A 256 14.05 17.65 -17.83
CA ALA A 256 14.04 18.91 -18.58
C ALA A 256 14.92 20.00 -17.92
N HIS A 257 15.04 20.00 -16.59
CA HIS A 257 15.89 20.96 -15.88
C HIS A 257 17.37 20.84 -16.25
N ALA A 258 17.85 19.61 -16.51
CA ALA A 258 19.24 19.33 -16.87
C ALA A 258 19.46 19.41 -18.39
N SER A 259 18.54 18.85 -19.17
CA SER A 259 18.69 18.79 -20.64
C SER A 259 18.36 20.11 -21.34
N HIS A 260 17.41 20.90 -20.82
CA HIS A 260 16.91 22.13 -21.43
C HIS A 260 16.72 23.24 -20.38
N PRO A 261 17.80 23.68 -19.71
CA PRO A 261 17.72 24.57 -18.55
C PRO A 261 17.04 25.91 -18.85
N GLU A 262 17.25 26.50 -20.03
CA GLU A 262 16.63 27.77 -20.41
C GLU A 262 15.13 27.64 -20.65
N LEU A 263 14.70 26.55 -21.32
CA LEU A 263 13.29 26.26 -21.49
C LEU A 263 12.62 25.94 -20.14
N TYR A 264 13.32 25.21 -19.28
CA TYR A 264 12.84 24.90 -17.93
C TYR A 264 12.66 26.17 -17.08
N LYS A 265 13.60 27.13 -17.12
CA LYS A 265 13.45 28.44 -16.47
C LYS A 265 12.27 29.22 -17.05
N GLY A 266 12.11 29.19 -18.37
CA GLY A 266 11.02 29.85 -19.11
C GLY A 266 9.68 29.10 -19.11
N ARG A 267 9.53 28.00 -18.36
CA ARG A 267 8.35 27.11 -18.44
C ARG A 267 7.01 27.79 -18.15
N PHE A 268 7.01 28.92 -17.45
CA PHE A 268 5.82 29.71 -17.12
C PHE A 268 5.35 30.64 -18.25
N GLN A 269 6.12 30.73 -19.34
CA GLN A 269 5.88 31.69 -20.43
C GLN A 269 4.94 31.16 -21.51
N SER A 270 4.36 29.96 -21.35
CA SER A 270 3.46 29.35 -22.33
C SER A 270 4.07 29.26 -23.74
N LEU A 271 5.37 28.93 -23.82
CA LEU A 271 6.10 28.86 -25.07
C LEU A 271 5.59 27.70 -25.92
N ALA A 272 5.32 27.96 -27.19
CA ALA A 272 4.95 26.91 -28.13
C ALA A 272 6.15 26.00 -28.39
N VAL A 273 5.98 24.69 -28.23
CA VAL A 273 7.02 23.69 -28.41
C VAL A 273 6.51 22.48 -29.19
N ASN A 274 7.42 21.87 -29.96
CA ASN A 274 7.28 20.52 -30.46
C ASN A 274 8.18 19.61 -29.64
N VAL A 275 7.62 18.57 -29.04
CA VAL A 275 8.38 17.57 -28.30
C VAL A 275 8.25 16.23 -29.01
N LYS A 276 9.39 15.58 -29.24
CA LYS A 276 9.44 14.16 -29.56
C LYS A 276 10.07 13.44 -28.38
N GLY A 277 9.41 12.40 -27.92
CA GLY A 277 9.88 11.66 -26.77
C GLY A 277 9.31 10.26 -26.72
N LYS A 278 9.98 9.42 -25.95
CA LYS A 278 9.47 8.10 -25.61
C LYS A 278 8.49 8.26 -24.45
N GLN A 279 7.26 7.80 -24.63
CA GLN A 279 6.32 7.70 -23.51
C GLN A 279 6.80 6.61 -22.54
N ILE A 280 6.94 6.98 -21.26
CA ILE A 280 7.41 6.08 -20.20
C ILE A 280 6.33 5.75 -19.16
N ALA A 281 5.29 6.60 -19.03
CA ALA A 281 4.16 6.36 -18.14
C ALA A 281 2.93 7.18 -18.55
N GLN A 282 1.75 6.73 -18.12
CA GLN A 282 0.50 7.47 -18.25
C GLN A 282 -0.41 7.22 -17.04
N LYS A 283 -1.04 8.29 -16.54
CA LYS A 283 -2.02 8.27 -15.45
C LYS A 283 -3.11 9.32 -15.74
N GLY A 284 -4.28 8.86 -16.18
CA GLY A 284 -5.35 9.76 -16.62
C GLY A 284 -4.90 10.64 -17.79
N LYS A 285 -5.02 11.98 -17.64
CA LYS A 285 -4.57 12.97 -18.64
C LYS A 285 -3.07 13.26 -18.61
N PHE A 286 -2.35 12.73 -17.63
CA PHE A 286 -0.92 12.94 -17.45
C PHE A 286 -0.11 11.87 -18.15
N ILE A 287 0.88 12.29 -18.94
CA ILE A 287 1.77 11.41 -19.69
C ILE A 287 3.20 11.85 -19.38
N TRP A 288 4.08 10.92 -19.04
CA TRP A 288 5.49 11.22 -18.82
C TRP A 288 6.30 10.82 -20.04
N LEU A 289 7.12 11.75 -20.52
CA LEU A 289 7.99 11.57 -21.67
C LEU A 289 9.45 11.68 -21.26
N GLU A 290 10.25 10.73 -21.73
CA GLU A 290 11.69 10.91 -21.86
C GLU A 290 11.96 11.67 -23.18
N PRO A 291 12.46 12.92 -23.13
CA PRO A 291 12.58 13.74 -24.33
C PRO A 291 13.73 13.25 -25.22
N GLN A 292 13.46 13.10 -26.52
CA GLN A 292 14.49 12.93 -27.56
C GLN A 292 14.82 14.26 -28.23
N SER A 293 13.82 15.09 -28.48
CA SER A 293 14.00 16.45 -28.99
C SER A 293 12.92 17.38 -28.46
N ILE A 294 13.30 18.62 -28.15
CA ILE A 294 12.39 19.69 -27.80
C ILE A 294 12.75 20.92 -28.63
N GLU A 295 11.82 21.36 -29.47
CA GLU A 295 12.01 22.50 -30.36
C GLU A 295 11.00 23.59 -30.01
N THR A 296 11.48 24.78 -29.66
CA THR A 296 10.60 25.95 -29.50
C THR A 296 10.14 26.40 -30.88
N VAL A 297 8.83 26.53 -31.05
CA VAL A 297 8.24 27.07 -32.27
C VAL A 297 8.29 28.60 -32.18
N LYS A 298 8.95 29.22 -33.17
CA LYS A 298 8.98 30.68 -33.33
C LYS A 298 7.69 31.21 -33.93
#